data_AF-A0A7Y4TM69-F1
#
_entry.id   AF-A0A7Y4TM69-F1
#
_cell.length_a   1.000
_cell.length_b   1.000
_cell.length_c   1.000
_cell.angle_alpha   90.00
_cell.angle_beta   90.00
_cell.angle_gamma   90.00
#
_symmetry.space_group_name_H-M   'P 1'
#
loop_
_entity.id
_entity.type
_entity.pdbx_description
1 polymer ?
#
loop_
_entity_poly.entity_id
_entity_poly.type
_entity_poly.pdbx_seq_one_letter_code
_entity_poly.pdbx_strand_id
1 'polypeptide(L)'
;MIKSIFRLLTIAFVLGIAWYPATAQVSITTLGSPGAYTQDFDALGTGNFSLTDNTSIAGVYAFRASGNAIPNVFAASTGSTGTGEFKNYGSAGNLERCFGALASGSTNTMFYGVRFQNDSGVSISSLEITYTGEQWRTASGTPQVITFAFSQSAGDITDLTTGTYTNVPALDFTSPVNTTPASGIDGNNPANRQTLTASFLVSIPAGGEVMIRWADVDDTGTDHGAGIDDLRVVARSGTTAANSSMSGQVRNAEGRGIGRVRVMLSGGNLSQPLYTVTSPFGFYHFPDLETGQAYLLRVQSKSYVFENPERFISLGESLSNVDFVATP
;
A
#
# COMPACT_ATOMS: atom_id res chain seq x y z
N MET A 1 83.19 11.65 -4.27
CA MET A 1 82.29 11.70 -5.45
C MET A 1 81.47 10.41 -5.46
N ILE A 2 80.36 10.33 -4.72
CA ILE A 2 79.38 9.22 -4.80
C ILE A 2 78.00 9.84 -4.59
N LYS A 3 77.10 9.65 -5.57
CA LYS A 3 75.81 10.31 -5.73
C LYS A 3 74.72 9.65 -4.88
N SER A 4 73.89 10.48 -4.26
CA SER A 4 72.62 10.14 -3.60
C SER A 4 71.56 9.71 -4.63
N ILE A 5 70.82 8.63 -4.35
CA ILE A 5 69.59 8.25 -5.04
C ILE A 5 68.50 8.13 -3.98
N PHE A 6 67.60 9.11 -3.95
CA PHE A 6 66.31 9.03 -3.27
C PHE A 6 65.33 8.31 -4.21
N ARG A 7 64.79 7.16 -3.78
CA ARG A 7 63.64 6.51 -4.44
C ARG A 7 62.37 6.92 -3.69
N LEU A 8 61.50 7.68 -4.36
CA LEU A 8 60.11 7.87 -3.92
C LEU A 8 59.37 6.53 -4.03
N LEU A 9 58.79 6.04 -2.93
CA LEU A 9 57.73 5.02 -2.97
C LEU A 9 56.39 5.74 -3.07
N THR A 10 55.70 5.58 -4.19
CA THR A 10 54.30 5.95 -4.35
C THR A 10 53.44 4.82 -3.79
N ILE A 11 52.74 5.05 -2.67
CA ILE A 11 51.73 4.11 -2.14
C ILE A 11 50.44 4.38 -2.91
N ALA A 12 50.06 3.45 -3.79
CA ALA A 12 48.74 3.43 -4.43
C ALA A 12 47.73 2.84 -3.43
N PHE A 13 46.86 3.69 -2.89
CA PHE A 13 45.72 3.27 -2.07
C PHE A 13 44.61 2.77 -3.01
N VAL A 14 44.53 1.46 -3.22
CA VAL A 14 43.40 0.84 -3.94
C VAL A 14 42.20 0.84 -2.99
N LEU A 15 41.22 1.72 -3.23
CA LEU A 15 39.90 1.58 -2.62
C LEU A 15 39.27 0.27 -3.12
N GLY A 16 39.24 -0.75 -2.27
CA GLY A 16 38.41 -1.91 -2.49
C GLY A 16 36.94 -1.49 -2.42
N ILE A 17 36.28 -1.40 -3.57
CA ILE A 17 34.82 -1.35 -3.62
C ILE A 17 34.36 -2.73 -3.16
N ALA A 18 33.94 -2.83 -1.91
CA ALA A 18 33.20 -4.00 -1.43
C ALA A 18 31.88 -4.04 -2.22
N TRP A 19 31.77 -4.98 -3.15
CA TRP A 19 30.49 -5.36 -3.71
C TRP A 19 29.73 -6.10 -2.61
N TYR A 20 28.90 -5.38 -1.86
CA TYR A 20 27.88 -6.04 -1.06
C TYR A 20 26.88 -6.66 -2.05
N PRO A 21 26.65 -7.98 -2.03
CA PRO A 21 25.52 -8.55 -2.76
C PRO A 21 24.26 -7.78 -2.35
N ALA A 22 23.59 -7.19 -3.33
CA ALA A 22 22.29 -6.59 -3.14
C ALA A 22 21.37 -7.67 -2.53
N THR A 23 20.79 -7.38 -1.37
CA THR A 23 19.81 -8.25 -0.73
C THR A 23 18.61 -8.39 -1.67
N ALA A 24 18.15 -9.62 -1.93
CA ALA A 24 17.16 -9.95 -2.95
C ALA A 24 15.70 -9.54 -2.61
N GLN A 25 15.53 -8.44 -1.88
CA GLN A 25 14.24 -7.81 -1.59
C GLN A 25 13.77 -6.91 -2.74
N VAL A 26 12.47 -6.59 -2.78
CA VAL A 26 11.96 -5.63 -3.76
C VAL A 26 12.42 -4.23 -3.36
N SER A 27 13.25 -3.61 -4.17
CA SER A 27 13.74 -2.25 -3.94
C SER A 27 12.79 -1.22 -4.55
N ILE A 28 12.25 -0.31 -3.72
CA ILE A 28 11.45 0.83 -4.14
C ILE A 28 12.39 2.00 -4.39
N THR A 29 12.72 2.25 -5.66
CA THR A 29 13.59 3.37 -6.07
C THR A 29 12.81 4.53 -6.69
N THR A 30 11.62 4.26 -7.24
CA THR A 30 10.73 5.24 -7.86
C THR A 30 9.40 5.24 -7.13
N LEU A 31 8.85 6.42 -6.85
CA LEU A 31 7.57 6.58 -6.18
C LEU A 31 6.42 6.83 -7.16
N GLY A 32 5.21 6.60 -6.69
CA GLY A 32 3.98 6.78 -7.45
C GLY A 32 3.77 5.70 -8.52
N SER A 33 2.75 5.90 -9.35
CA SER A 33 2.34 4.89 -10.35
C SER A 33 3.45 4.45 -11.31
N PRO A 34 4.42 5.30 -11.72
CA PRO A 34 5.56 4.86 -12.54
C PRO A 34 6.52 3.89 -11.83
N GLY A 35 6.54 3.88 -10.50
CA GLY A 35 7.34 2.97 -9.68
C GLY A 35 6.54 1.82 -9.08
N ALA A 36 5.35 1.52 -9.64
CA ALA A 36 4.51 0.43 -9.14
C ALA A 36 5.25 -0.91 -9.25
N TYR A 37 5.29 -1.67 -8.15
CA TYR A 37 5.64 -3.08 -8.20
C TYR A 37 4.42 -3.88 -8.65
N THR A 38 4.65 -4.84 -9.55
CA THR A 38 3.62 -5.77 -10.02
C THR A 38 4.09 -7.22 -9.87
N GLN A 39 3.19 -8.10 -9.47
CA GLN A 39 3.42 -9.54 -9.39
C GLN A 39 2.15 -10.28 -9.80
N ASP A 40 2.22 -10.97 -10.93
CA ASP A 40 1.15 -11.77 -11.54
C ASP A 40 1.26 -13.27 -11.17
N PHE A 41 2.33 -13.69 -10.50
CA PHE A 41 2.55 -15.07 -10.05
C PHE A 41 2.51 -16.17 -11.14
N ASP A 42 2.30 -15.85 -12.41
CA ASP A 42 2.35 -16.75 -13.57
C ASP A 42 3.66 -17.56 -13.65
N ALA A 43 4.75 -16.99 -13.13
CA ALA A 43 6.05 -17.64 -13.04
C ALA A 43 6.06 -18.90 -12.14
N LEU A 44 5.01 -19.13 -11.32
CA LEU A 44 4.82 -20.37 -10.58
C LEU A 44 4.65 -21.59 -11.52
N GLY A 45 4.15 -21.38 -12.76
CA GLY A 45 4.08 -22.38 -13.81
C GLY A 45 3.00 -23.45 -13.61
N THR A 46 2.95 -24.49 -14.45
CA THR A 46 1.86 -25.50 -14.38
C THR A 46 2.16 -26.71 -13.48
N GLY A 47 3.32 -26.74 -12.85
CA GLY A 47 3.79 -27.84 -12.00
C GLY A 47 4.05 -27.37 -10.57
N ASN A 48 4.44 -28.29 -9.69
CA ASN A 48 4.81 -27.91 -8.33
C ASN A 48 5.98 -26.94 -8.35
N PHE A 49 5.89 -25.87 -7.58
CA PHE A 49 6.91 -24.83 -7.50
C PHE A 49 7.60 -24.87 -6.14
N SER A 50 8.94 -24.83 -6.13
CA SER A 50 9.72 -24.78 -4.89
C SER A 50 10.06 -23.33 -4.56
N LEU A 51 9.41 -22.78 -3.54
CA LEU A 51 9.67 -21.44 -3.05
C LEU A 51 10.74 -21.47 -1.94
N THR A 52 11.91 -20.91 -2.25
CA THR A 52 12.87 -20.45 -1.26
C THR A 52 12.65 -18.95 -1.06
N ASP A 53 12.37 -18.56 0.18
CA ASP A 53 12.13 -17.16 0.56
C ASP A 53 13.19 -16.22 -0.02
N ASN A 54 12.71 -15.08 -0.53
CA ASN A 54 13.53 -14.00 -1.08
C ASN A 54 14.45 -14.42 -2.26
N THR A 55 14.29 -15.63 -2.80
CA THR A 55 15.22 -16.19 -3.79
C THR A 55 14.49 -16.69 -5.02
N SER A 56 13.50 -17.57 -4.84
CA SER A 56 12.71 -18.11 -5.96
C SER A 56 11.91 -17.00 -6.65
N ILE A 57 11.37 -16.07 -5.86
CA ILE A 57 10.78 -14.81 -6.33
C ILE A 57 11.28 -13.72 -5.38
N ALA A 58 11.86 -12.64 -5.93
CA ALA A 58 12.46 -11.57 -5.14
C ALA A 58 11.44 -10.94 -4.18
N GLY A 59 11.82 -10.81 -2.91
CA GLY A 59 10.97 -10.27 -1.84
C GLY A 59 9.78 -11.13 -1.43
N VAL A 60 9.50 -12.27 -2.04
CA VAL A 60 8.35 -13.13 -1.67
C VAL A 60 8.75 -14.11 -0.57
N TYR A 61 7.88 -14.24 0.43
CA TYR A 61 8.06 -15.12 1.59
C TYR A 61 6.81 -15.96 1.83
N ALA A 62 6.99 -17.18 2.35
CA ALA A 62 5.89 -18.03 2.76
C ALA A 62 6.22 -18.86 4.00
N PHE A 63 5.24 -18.98 4.90
CA PHE A 63 5.39 -19.72 6.15
C PHE A 63 4.11 -20.47 6.52
N ARG A 64 4.25 -21.71 7.00
CA ARG A 64 3.16 -22.48 7.61
C ARG A 64 3.45 -22.70 9.09
N ALA A 65 2.48 -22.46 9.98
CA ALA A 65 2.69 -22.70 11.41
C ALA A 65 2.94 -24.18 11.76
N SER A 66 2.38 -25.10 10.97
CA SER A 66 2.66 -26.54 11.01
C SER A 66 3.08 -27.04 9.63
N GLY A 67 4.07 -27.94 9.60
CA GLY A 67 4.56 -28.52 8.35
C GLY A 67 5.33 -27.56 7.45
N ASN A 68 5.91 -26.48 8.00
CA ASN A 68 6.77 -25.58 7.23
C ASN A 68 7.99 -26.33 6.66
N ALA A 69 8.29 -26.12 5.39
CA ALA A 69 9.48 -26.68 4.74
C ALA A 69 10.31 -25.55 4.13
N ILE A 70 11.62 -25.76 4.00
CA ILE A 70 12.54 -24.83 3.32
C ILE A 70 13.32 -25.64 2.28
N PRO A 71 13.06 -25.46 0.98
CA PRO A 71 12.00 -24.64 0.38
C PRO A 71 10.58 -25.15 0.69
N ASN A 72 9.60 -24.24 0.68
CA ASN A 72 8.19 -24.63 0.67
C ASN A 72 7.80 -25.12 -0.73
N VAL A 73 6.93 -26.12 -0.79
CA VAL A 73 6.37 -26.61 -2.06
C VAL A 73 4.97 -26.03 -2.24
N PHE A 74 4.77 -25.44 -3.42
CA PHE A 74 3.51 -24.88 -3.88
C PHE A 74 2.94 -25.88 -4.86
N ALA A 75 1.94 -26.64 -4.43
CA ALA A 75 1.39 -27.70 -5.25
C ALA A 75 0.52 -27.11 -6.38
N ALA A 76 0.79 -27.49 -7.62
CA ALA A 76 -0.08 -27.14 -8.74
C ALA A 76 -1.46 -27.77 -8.54
N SER A 77 -2.50 -26.95 -8.57
CA SER A 77 -3.85 -27.38 -8.17
C SER A 77 -4.93 -26.66 -8.95
N THR A 78 -5.98 -27.41 -9.29
CA THR A 78 -7.25 -26.87 -9.81
C THR A 78 -8.30 -26.68 -8.70
N GLY A 79 -7.89 -26.75 -7.42
CA GLY A 79 -8.78 -26.69 -6.25
C GLY A 79 -9.51 -28.00 -5.92
N SER A 80 -9.29 -29.05 -6.69
CA SER A 80 -9.93 -30.36 -6.53
C SER A 80 -9.45 -31.13 -5.28
N THR A 81 -8.25 -30.85 -4.77
CA THR A 81 -7.67 -31.55 -3.61
C THR A 81 -7.98 -30.84 -2.29
N GLY A 82 -8.13 -31.61 -1.21
CA GLY A 82 -8.33 -31.11 0.15
C GLY A 82 -7.06 -31.16 1.02
N THR A 83 -5.89 -31.40 0.42
CA THR A 83 -4.63 -31.45 1.16
C THR A 83 -4.15 -30.05 1.48
N GLY A 84 -4.04 -29.71 2.77
CA GLY A 84 -3.55 -28.41 3.21
C GLY A 84 -2.06 -28.21 2.94
N GLU A 85 -1.75 -27.17 2.18
CA GLU A 85 -0.40 -26.74 1.77
C GLU A 85 -0.53 -25.45 0.94
N PHE A 86 0.59 -24.82 0.60
CA PHE A 86 0.57 -23.75 -0.40
C PHE A 86 0.20 -24.32 -1.77
N LYS A 87 -0.56 -23.55 -2.52
CA LYS A 87 -1.04 -23.94 -3.84
C LYS A 87 -0.55 -22.93 -4.86
N ASN A 88 -0.18 -23.46 -6.00
CA ASN A 88 -0.13 -22.75 -7.26
C ASN A 88 -1.50 -23.08 -7.88
N TYR A 89 -2.46 -22.17 -7.72
CA TYR A 89 -3.79 -22.41 -8.27
C TYR A 89 -3.84 -21.95 -9.72
N GLY A 90 -4.65 -22.64 -10.51
CA GLY A 90 -4.89 -22.28 -11.90
C GLY A 90 -5.57 -23.43 -12.63
N SER A 91 -6.27 -23.09 -13.72
CA SER A 91 -6.88 -24.10 -14.59
C SER A 91 -5.84 -25.09 -15.14
N ALA A 92 -6.27 -26.32 -15.42
CA ALA A 92 -5.35 -27.39 -15.83
C ALA A 92 -4.58 -26.99 -17.10
N GLY A 93 -3.24 -26.98 -17.01
CA GLY A 93 -2.36 -26.59 -18.12
C GLY A 93 -2.32 -25.10 -18.45
N ASN A 94 -3.05 -24.24 -17.74
CA ASN A 94 -2.98 -22.77 -17.94
C ASN A 94 -1.72 -22.19 -17.29
N LEU A 95 -1.13 -21.16 -17.88
CA LEU A 95 0.01 -20.42 -17.32
C LEU A 95 -0.41 -19.27 -16.41
N GLU A 96 -1.67 -18.84 -16.48
CA GLU A 96 -2.23 -17.94 -15.48
C GLU A 96 -2.31 -18.69 -14.14
N ARG A 97 -1.58 -18.20 -13.14
CA ARG A 97 -1.41 -18.84 -11.83
C ARG A 97 -1.43 -17.84 -10.68
N CYS A 98 -2.21 -18.14 -9.65
CA CYS A 98 -2.20 -17.35 -8.43
C CYS A 98 -1.45 -18.02 -7.26
N PHE A 99 -0.96 -17.18 -6.33
CA PHE A 99 -0.35 -17.62 -5.08
C PHE A 99 -1.46 -18.00 -4.11
N GLY A 100 -1.66 -19.31 -3.92
CA GLY A 100 -2.74 -19.87 -3.12
C GLY A 100 -2.33 -20.49 -1.79
N ALA A 101 -3.31 -20.62 -0.93
CA ALA A 101 -3.28 -21.42 0.29
C ALA A 101 -4.54 -22.29 0.41
N LEU A 102 -4.39 -23.36 1.17
CA LEU A 102 -5.48 -24.12 1.76
C LEU A 102 -5.05 -24.40 3.19
N ALA A 103 -5.36 -23.48 4.10
CA ALA A 103 -5.12 -23.69 5.51
C ALA A 103 -6.11 -24.72 6.05
N SER A 104 -5.68 -25.98 6.15
CA SER A 104 -6.48 -27.06 6.74
C SER A 104 -5.74 -27.65 7.93
N GLY A 105 -6.41 -28.38 8.83
CA GLY A 105 -5.91 -28.88 10.12
C GLY A 105 -4.46 -29.36 10.28
N SER A 106 -3.77 -29.75 9.22
CA SER A 106 -2.34 -30.06 9.21
C SER A 106 -1.39 -28.85 9.12
N THR A 107 -1.85 -27.67 8.69
CA THR A 107 -1.03 -26.48 8.42
C THR A 107 -1.10 -25.43 9.51
N ASN A 108 -2.22 -25.36 10.26
CA ASN A 108 -2.57 -24.21 11.10
C ASN A 108 -2.54 -22.92 10.25
N THR A 109 -2.38 -21.73 10.83
CA THR A 109 -2.31 -20.48 10.06
C THR A 109 -1.13 -20.48 9.09
N MET A 110 -1.41 -20.12 7.85
CA MET A 110 -0.44 -19.93 6.78
C MET A 110 -0.28 -18.44 6.51
N PHE A 111 0.97 -18.01 6.34
CA PHE A 111 1.30 -16.63 6.00
C PHE A 111 2.07 -16.59 4.69
N TYR A 112 1.80 -15.57 3.88
CA TYR A 112 2.59 -15.26 2.70
C TYR A 112 2.61 -13.76 2.49
N GLY A 113 3.70 -13.25 1.94
CA GLY A 113 3.89 -11.81 1.88
C GLY A 113 5.02 -11.37 0.96
N VAL A 114 5.10 -10.05 0.78
CA VAL A 114 6.12 -9.40 -0.03
C VAL A 114 6.84 -8.33 0.79
N ARG A 115 8.16 -8.41 0.81
CA ARG A 115 9.07 -7.50 1.49
C ARG A 115 9.60 -6.45 0.52
N PHE A 116 9.50 -5.19 0.93
CA PHE A 116 10.00 -4.04 0.19
C PHE A 116 11.00 -3.25 1.04
N GLN A 117 12.07 -2.80 0.40
CA GLN A 117 13.00 -1.81 0.96
C GLN A 117 12.78 -0.44 0.31
N ASN A 118 12.80 0.60 1.13
CA ASN A 118 12.70 1.98 0.67
C ASN A 118 14.06 2.55 0.26
N ASP A 119 14.43 2.38 -1.00
CA ASP A 119 15.64 2.95 -1.59
C ASP A 119 15.36 4.24 -2.39
N SER A 120 14.19 4.85 -2.19
CA SER A 120 13.76 6.05 -2.94
C SER A 120 14.49 7.33 -2.52
N GLY A 121 15.28 7.26 -1.44
CA GLY A 121 15.99 8.41 -0.85
C GLY A 121 15.12 9.34 -0.01
N VAL A 122 13.81 9.09 0.10
CA VAL A 122 12.86 9.85 0.92
C VAL A 122 11.98 8.93 1.77
N SER A 123 11.31 9.46 2.79
CA SER A 123 10.36 8.65 3.57
C SER A 123 9.11 8.33 2.74
N ILE A 124 8.70 7.05 2.73
CA ILE A 124 7.39 6.62 2.23
C ILE A 124 6.38 6.78 3.37
N SER A 125 5.22 7.32 3.03
CA SER A 125 4.18 7.73 3.98
C SER A 125 2.80 7.18 3.63
N SER A 126 2.61 6.64 2.44
CA SER A 126 1.45 5.81 2.11
C SER A 126 1.79 4.72 1.11
N LEU A 127 1.04 3.63 1.19
CA LEU A 127 0.99 2.58 0.19
C LEU A 127 -0.43 2.51 -0.37
N GLU A 128 -0.54 2.34 -1.68
CA GLU A 128 -1.76 1.92 -2.39
C GLU A 128 -1.53 0.48 -2.85
N ILE A 129 -2.40 -0.42 -2.41
CA ILE A 129 -2.36 -1.84 -2.76
C ILE A 129 -3.59 -2.15 -3.59
N THR A 130 -3.38 -2.88 -4.68
CA THR A 130 -4.45 -3.53 -5.46
C THR A 130 -4.05 -4.99 -5.67
N TYR A 131 -4.99 -5.92 -5.56
CA TYR A 131 -4.78 -7.32 -5.96
C TYR A 131 -6.11 -8.01 -6.25
N THR A 132 -6.08 -9.11 -7.00
CA THR A 132 -7.23 -9.99 -7.20
C THR A 132 -7.18 -11.13 -6.17
N GLY A 133 -8.18 -11.23 -5.30
CA GLY A 133 -8.41 -12.43 -4.50
C GLY A 133 -9.23 -13.43 -5.31
N GLU A 134 -8.81 -14.68 -5.35
CA GLU A 134 -9.44 -15.74 -6.14
C GLU A 134 -9.75 -16.97 -5.30
N GLN A 135 -10.97 -17.48 -5.40
CA GLN A 135 -11.37 -18.73 -4.78
C GLN A 135 -11.32 -19.87 -5.78
N TRP A 136 -10.53 -20.89 -5.47
CA TRP A 136 -10.33 -22.07 -6.30
C TRP A 136 -11.00 -23.33 -5.73
N ARG A 137 -11.43 -23.29 -4.46
CA ARG A 137 -12.15 -24.40 -3.82
C ARG A 137 -13.23 -23.90 -2.88
N THR A 138 -14.43 -24.46 -3.03
CA THR A 138 -15.50 -24.36 -2.03
C THR A 138 -15.51 -25.63 -1.16
N ALA A 139 -15.89 -25.51 0.12
CA ALA A 139 -15.91 -26.62 1.08
C ALA A 139 -16.85 -26.38 2.26
N SER A 140 -17.00 -25.13 2.70
CA SER A 140 -17.88 -24.71 3.79
C SER A 140 -19.12 -23.95 3.30
N GLY A 141 -20.16 -23.92 4.12
CA GLY A 141 -21.30 -23.00 3.97
C GLY A 141 -21.07 -21.62 4.61
N THR A 142 -19.98 -21.47 5.36
CA THR A 142 -19.57 -20.24 6.04
C THR A 142 -18.43 -19.59 5.27
N PRO A 143 -18.49 -18.28 5.00
CA PRO A 143 -17.37 -17.57 4.38
C PRO A 143 -16.08 -17.67 5.20
N GLN A 144 -14.96 -17.77 4.49
CA GLN A 144 -13.61 -17.79 5.05
C GLN A 144 -12.82 -16.59 4.53
N VAL A 145 -11.85 -16.14 5.31
CA VAL A 145 -11.20 -14.85 5.09
C VAL A 145 -9.69 -15.00 5.06
N ILE A 146 -9.09 -14.57 3.94
CA ILE A 146 -7.66 -14.30 3.88
C ILE A 146 -7.46 -12.86 4.35
N THR A 147 -6.82 -12.68 5.50
CA THR A 147 -6.66 -11.38 6.17
C THR A 147 -5.39 -10.68 5.70
N PHE A 148 -5.47 -9.40 5.34
CA PHE A 148 -4.32 -8.59 4.95
C PHE A 148 -3.81 -7.74 6.12
N ALA A 149 -2.48 -7.71 6.26
CA ALA A 149 -1.81 -6.83 7.21
C ALA A 149 -0.44 -6.38 6.71
N PHE A 150 0.11 -5.33 7.32
CA PHE A 150 1.48 -4.91 7.06
C PHE A 150 2.28 -4.74 8.36
N SER A 151 3.60 -4.90 8.25
CA SER A 151 4.58 -4.52 9.27
C SER A 151 5.62 -3.60 8.64
N GLN A 152 6.16 -2.67 9.41
CA GLN A 152 7.15 -1.69 8.94
C GLN A 152 8.27 -1.54 9.96
N SER A 153 9.47 -1.24 9.49
CA SER A 153 10.66 -1.09 10.32
C SER A 153 11.63 -0.07 9.71
N ALA A 154 12.42 0.58 10.56
CA ALA A 154 13.52 1.44 10.11
C ALA A 154 14.77 0.63 9.69
N GLY A 155 14.80 -0.67 9.96
CA GLY A 155 15.82 -1.60 9.49
C GLY A 155 15.19 -2.91 9.00
N ASP A 156 16.00 -3.94 8.87
CA ASP A 156 15.59 -5.19 8.23
C ASP A 156 14.39 -5.87 8.93
N ILE A 157 13.41 -6.26 8.13
CA ILE A 157 12.36 -7.23 8.50
C ILE A 157 12.85 -8.61 8.07
N THR A 158 13.25 -9.42 9.05
CA THR A 158 13.89 -10.72 8.79
C THR A 158 12.94 -11.92 8.81
N ASP A 159 11.67 -11.73 9.18
CA ASP A 159 10.69 -12.82 9.34
C ASP A 159 9.26 -12.33 9.04
N LEU A 160 8.48 -13.16 8.34
CA LEU A 160 7.08 -12.95 7.97
C LEU A 160 6.09 -13.07 9.16
N THR A 161 6.51 -13.74 10.22
CA THR A 161 5.66 -14.12 11.37
C THR A 161 5.90 -13.24 12.58
N THR A 162 7.12 -12.73 12.76
CA THR A 162 7.48 -11.90 13.92
C THR A 162 7.23 -10.41 13.66
N GLY A 163 7.12 -9.63 14.74
CA GLY A 163 6.85 -8.19 14.69
C GLY A 163 5.38 -7.82 14.91
N THR A 164 5.07 -6.54 14.77
CA THR A 164 3.70 -6.01 14.88
C THR A 164 3.12 -5.84 13.49
N TYR A 165 2.01 -6.52 13.23
CA TYR A 165 1.25 -6.41 11.99
C TYR A 165 -0.03 -5.61 12.24
N THR A 166 -0.26 -4.60 11.41
CA THR A 166 -1.46 -3.76 11.41
C THR A 166 -2.38 -4.22 10.29
N ASN A 167 -3.60 -4.59 10.63
CA ASN A 167 -4.60 -5.06 9.66
C ASN A 167 -5.10 -3.89 8.79
N VAL A 168 -5.43 -4.19 7.54
CA VAL A 168 -6.12 -3.26 6.63
C VAL A 168 -7.36 -3.98 6.11
N PRO A 169 -8.50 -3.95 6.83
CA PRO A 169 -9.66 -4.80 6.51
C PRO A 169 -10.27 -4.58 5.12
N ALA A 170 -10.04 -3.41 4.52
CA ALA A 170 -10.45 -3.14 3.13
C ALA A 170 -9.71 -4.00 2.09
N LEU A 171 -8.63 -4.67 2.50
CA LEU A 171 -7.84 -5.60 1.71
C LEU A 171 -8.02 -7.05 2.19
N ASP A 172 -9.03 -7.36 3.01
CA ASP A 172 -9.33 -8.75 3.38
C ASP A 172 -10.15 -9.41 2.26
N PHE A 173 -9.70 -10.56 1.75
CA PHE A 173 -10.49 -11.33 0.78
C PHE A 173 -11.41 -12.30 1.51
N THR A 174 -12.72 -12.13 1.33
CA THR A 174 -13.75 -13.05 1.85
C THR A 174 -14.27 -13.94 0.72
N SER A 175 -14.30 -15.26 0.93
CA SER A 175 -14.72 -16.22 -0.09
C SER A 175 -16.14 -15.93 -0.63
N PRO A 176 -16.32 -15.76 -1.95
CA PRO A 176 -17.62 -15.45 -2.55
C PRO A 176 -18.55 -16.67 -2.66
N VAL A 177 -18.01 -17.88 -2.79
CA VAL A 177 -18.78 -19.13 -2.95
C VAL A 177 -18.65 -20.00 -1.70
N ASN A 178 -19.76 -20.17 -1.00
CA ASN A 178 -19.81 -20.83 0.32
C ASN A 178 -20.83 -21.96 0.28
N THR A 179 -20.48 -23.05 -0.43
CA THR A 179 -21.35 -24.21 -0.62
C THR A 179 -20.66 -25.53 -0.26
N THR A 180 -21.47 -26.51 0.13
CA THR A 180 -21.07 -27.91 0.34
C THR A 180 -21.80 -28.82 -0.65
N PRO A 181 -21.25 -30.01 -1.02
CA PRO A 181 -19.97 -30.57 -0.61
C PRO A 181 -18.77 -29.85 -1.24
N ALA A 182 -17.56 -30.20 -0.80
CA ALA A 182 -16.36 -29.56 -1.31
C ALA A 182 -16.10 -29.87 -2.80
N SER A 183 -15.75 -28.84 -3.58
CA SER A 183 -15.32 -28.99 -4.98
C SER A 183 -14.31 -27.93 -5.37
N GLY A 184 -13.54 -28.23 -6.41
CA GLY A 184 -12.82 -27.20 -7.15
C GLY A 184 -13.81 -26.30 -7.88
N ILE A 185 -13.50 -25.01 -7.93
CA ILE A 185 -14.17 -23.98 -8.73
C ILE A 185 -13.08 -23.19 -9.45
N ASP A 186 -13.37 -22.67 -10.64
CA ASP A 186 -12.37 -21.91 -11.40
C ASP A 186 -12.31 -20.47 -10.87
N GLY A 187 -11.19 -20.10 -10.26
CA GLY A 187 -10.98 -18.79 -9.63
C GLY A 187 -11.01 -17.63 -10.62
N ASN A 188 -10.73 -17.89 -11.89
CA ASN A 188 -10.83 -16.87 -12.94
C ASN A 188 -12.26 -16.40 -13.20
N ASN A 189 -13.26 -17.20 -12.86
CA ASN A 189 -14.65 -16.82 -13.06
C ASN A 189 -14.97 -15.58 -12.22
N PRO A 190 -15.59 -14.52 -12.78
CA PRO A 190 -15.89 -13.29 -12.05
C PRO A 190 -16.72 -13.48 -10.77
N ALA A 191 -17.50 -14.56 -10.67
CA ALA A 191 -18.26 -14.90 -9.45
C ALA A 191 -17.38 -15.44 -8.30
N ASN A 192 -16.16 -15.87 -8.60
CA ASN A 192 -15.24 -16.54 -7.69
C ASN A 192 -14.03 -15.67 -7.31
N ARG A 193 -13.97 -14.43 -7.82
CA ARG A 193 -12.86 -13.49 -7.57
C ARG A 193 -13.35 -12.10 -7.23
N GLN A 194 -12.50 -11.34 -6.56
CA GLN A 194 -12.73 -9.93 -6.22
C GLN A 194 -11.43 -9.16 -6.36
N THR A 195 -11.46 -8.01 -7.04
CA THR A 195 -10.34 -7.07 -7.00
C THR A 195 -10.48 -6.17 -5.78
N LEU A 196 -9.49 -6.20 -4.90
CA LEU A 196 -9.43 -5.38 -3.69
C LEU A 196 -8.46 -4.24 -3.90
N THR A 197 -8.80 -3.05 -3.39
CA THR A 197 -7.93 -1.88 -3.46
C THR A 197 -8.08 -1.03 -2.21
N ALA A 198 -6.95 -0.58 -1.66
CA ALA A 198 -6.95 0.35 -0.54
C ALA A 198 -5.64 1.15 -0.48
N SER A 199 -5.74 2.34 0.10
CA SER A 199 -4.59 3.16 0.46
C SER A 199 -4.54 3.33 1.98
N PHE A 200 -3.36 3.22 2.56
CA PHE A 200 -3.15 3.38 4.00
C PHE A 200 -1.82 4.08 4.30
N LEU A 201 -1.77 4.70 5.47
CA LEU A 201 -0.59 5.43 5.92
C LEU A 201 0.46 4.48 6.48
N VAL A 202 1.72 4.81 6.19
CA VAL A 202 2.91 4.15 6.69
C VAL A 202 3.94 5.21 7.10
N SER A 203 5.04 4.82 7.72
CA SER A 203 6.16 5.69 8.05
C SER A 203 7.45 4.89 7.85
N ILE A 204 7.84 4.71 6.60
CA ILE A 204 9.02 3.93 6.20
C ILE A 204 10.12 4.91 5.82
N PRO A 205 11.12 5.17 6.69
CA PRO A 205 12.23 6.06 6.34
C PRO A 205 13.04 5.50 5.15
N ALA A 206 13.86 6.34 4.52
CA ALA A 206 14.82 5.86 3.53
C ALA A 206 15.76 4.81 4.17
N GLY A 207 15.99 3.68 3.49
CA GLY A 207 16.67 2.50 4.00
C GLY A 207 15.81 1.58 4.87
N GLY A 208 14.62 2.02 5.30
CA GLY A 208 13.66 1.21 6.05
C GLY A 208 12.88 0.25 5.16
N GLU A 209 12.05 -0.58 5.78
CA GLU A 209 11.36 -1.68 5.12
C GLU A 209 9.88 -1.79 5.50
N VAL A 210 9.12 -2.42 4.62
CA VAL A 210 7.74 -2.84 4.85
C VAL A 210 7.53 -4.27 4.35
N MET A 211 6.84 -5.06 5.14
CA MET A 211 6.32 -6.37 4.77
C MET A 211 4.80 -6.26 4.70
N ILE A 212 4.22 -6.49 3.53
CA ILE A 212 2.78 -6.76 3.41
C ILE A 212 2.58 -8.27 3.45
N ARG A 213 1.52 -8.74 4.11
CA ARG A 213 1.21 -10.16 4.20
C ARG A 213 -0.28 -10.44 4.15
N TRP A 214 -0.57 -11.65 3.73
CA TRP A 214 -1.85 -12.31 3.83
C TRP A 214 -1.73 -13.46 4.84
N ALA A 215 -2.79 -13.66 5.61
CA ALA A 215 -2.93 -14.74 6.57
C ALA A 215 -4.17 -15.56 6.23
N ASP A 216 -3.98 -16.86 6.00
CA ASP A 216 -5.04 -17.85 5.84
C ASP A 216 -5.08 -18.72 7.10
N VAL A 217 -6.18 -18.68 7.84
CA VAL A 217 -6.32 -19.42 9.09
C VAL A 217 -6.95 -20.77 8.83
N ASP A 218 -6.56 -21.78 9.61
CA ASP A 218 -7.29 -23.05 9.63
C ASP A 218 -8.64 -22.81 10.30
N ASP A 219 -9.70 -22.77 9.48
CA ASP A 219 -11.04 -22.46 9.91
C ASP A 219 -11.69 -23.67 10.59
N THR A 220 -12.72 -23.41 11.40
CA THR A 220 -13.45 -24.52 12.02
C THR A 220 -14.23 -25.28 10.94
N GLY A 221 -13.89 -26.55 10.72
CA GLY A 221 -14.62 -27.44 9.83
C GLY A 221 -13.80 -27.82 8.61
N THR A 222 -14.28 -27.47 7.42
CA THR A 222 -13.63 -27.80 6.15
C THR A 222 -13.30 -26.54 5.37
N ASP A 223 -12.11 -26.49 4.80
CA ASP A 223 -11.55 -25.24 4.30
C ASP A 223 -11.72 -25.02 2.79
N HIS A 224 -12.03 -23.76 2.47
CA HIS A 224 -11.92 -23.18 1.15
C HIS A 224 -10.45 -23.07 0.74
N GLY A 225 -10.24 -23.09 -0.56
CA GLY A 225 -8.92 -22.83 -1.14
C GLY A 225 -8.99 -21.54 -1.92
N ALA A 226 -8.09 -20.61 -1.62
CA ALA A 226 -8.05 -19.31 -2.24
C ALA A 226 -6.62 -18.80 -2.38
N GLY A 227 -6.43 -17.78 -3.21
CA GLY A 227 -5.14 -17.18 -3.46
C GLY A 227 -5.21 -15.72 -3.84
N ILE A 228 -4.04 -15.13 -4.03
CA ILE A 228 -3.86 -13.75 -4.49
C ILE A 228 -3.19 -13.74 -5.85
N ASP A 229 -3.61 -12.78 -6.66
CA ASP A 229 -3.09 -12.55 -8.00
C ASP A 229 -3.05 -11.06 -8.33
N ASP A 230 -2.43 -10.69 -9.46
CA ASP A 230 -2.40 -9.33 -10.01
C ASP A 230 -1.96 -8.28 -8.98
N LEU A 231 -1.02 -8.62 -8.09
CA LEU A 231 -0.61 -7.74 -7.00
C LEU A 231 0.06 -6.50 -7.60
N ARG A 232 -0.43 -5.33 -7.21
CA ARG A 232 0.13 -4.03 -7.52
C ARG A 232 0.34 -3.22 -6.25
N VAL A 233 1.56 -2.73 -6.05
CA VAL A 233 1.95 -1.91 -4.90
C VAL A 233 2.52 -0.58 -5.38
N VAL A 234 1.94 0.52 -4.91
CA VAL A 234 2.42 1.87 -5.18
C VAL A 234 2.79 2.56 -3.89
N ALA A 235 4.07 2.88 -3.74
CA ALA A 235 4.55 3.69 -2.64
C ALA A 235 4.53 5.19 -2.99
N ARG A 236 4.14 6.02 -2.02
CA ARG A 236 4.13 7.48 -2.16
C ARG A 236 4.82 8.13 -0.95
N SER A 237 5.59 9.17 -1.22
CA SER A 237 6.13 10.07 -0.20
C SER A 237 5.22 11.28 -0.03
N GLY A 238 5.33 11.91 1.14
CA GLY A 238 4.35 12.89 1.61
C GLY A 238 3.13 12.19 2.18
N THR A 239 2.71 12.57 3.39
CA THR A 239 1.30 12.41 3.73
C THR A 239 0.50 12.96 2.56
N THR A 240 -0.68 12.43 2.25
CA THR A 240 -1.63 13.16 1.40
C THR A 240 -1.95 14.58 1.92
N ALA A 241 -1.40 14.98 3.08
CA ALA A 241 -1.27 16.34 3.55
C ALA A 241 -0.05 17.10 2.99
N ALA A 242 -0.33 18.29 2.45
CA ALA A 242 0.59 19.42 2.19
C ALA A 242 1.07 19.73 0.76
N ASN A 243 0.24 19.59 -0.27
CA ASN A 243 0.49 20.27 -1.57
C ASN A 243 -0.76 20.87 -2.22
N SER A 244 -1.95 20.68 -1.63
CA SER A 244 -3.15 21.38 -2.12
C SER A 244 -3.34 22.68 -1.39
N SER A 245 -3.81 23.69 -2.11
CA SER A 245 -4.12 24.99 -1.54
C SER A 245 -5.59 25.33 -1.77
N MET A 246 -6.11 26.21 -0.91
CA MET A 246 -7.41 26.82 -1.11
C MET A 246 -7.25 28.33 -1.16
N SER A 247 -7.72 28.93 -2.24
CA SER A 247 -7.64 30.38 -2.44
C SER A 247 -8.93 30.93 -3.04
N GLY A 248 -9.13 32.22 -2.82
CA GLY A 248 -10.29 32.94 -3.34
C GLY A 248 -10.17 34.42 -3.07
N GLN A 249 -11.24 35.13 -3.39
CA GLN A 249 -11.36 36.56 -3.20
C GLN A 249 -12.69 36.90 -2.51
N VAL A 250 -12.63 37.81 -1.56
CA VAL A 250 -13.81 38.41 -0.93
C VAL A 250 -14.11 39.73 -1.62
N ARG A 251 -15.34 39.91 -2.12
CA ARG A 251 -15.76 41.07 -2.92
C ARG A 251 -17.08 41.67 -2.41
N ASN A 252 -17.36 42.93 -2.74
CA ASN A 252 -18.68 43.54 -2.55
C ASN A 252 -19.62 43.23 -3.75
N ALA A 253 -20.88 43.67 -3.68
CA ALA A 253 -21.86 43.50 -4.74
C ALA A 253 -21.45 44.14 -6.10
N GLU A 254 -20.54 45.10 -6.09
CA GLU A 254 -19.99 45.78 -7.28
C GLU A 254 -18.74 45.08 -7.84
N GLY A 255 -18.32 43.95 -7.26
CA GLY A 255 -17.15 43.18 -7.69
C GLY A 255 -15.81 43.72 -7.17
N ARG A 256 -15.80 44.76 -6.32
CA ARG A 256 -14.57 45.30 -5.72
C ARG A 256 -14.12 44.42 -4.56
N GLY A 257 -12.82 44.09 -4.54
CA GLY A 257 -12.20 43.33 -3.45
C GLY A 257 -12.31 44.04 -2.09
N ILE A 258 -12.59 43.27 -1.04
CA ILE A 258 -12.73 43.76 0.33
C ILE A 258 -11.54 43.29 1.15
N GLY A 259 -10.67 44.23 1.53
CA GLY A 259 -9.57 43.94 2.45
C GLY A 259 -9.99 43.86 3.92
N ARG A 260 -9.12 43.27 4.74
CA ARG A 260 -9.30 43.14 6.20
C ARG A 260 -10.48 42.26 6.63
N VAL A 261 -10.93 41.35 5.78
CA VAL A 261 -11.89 40.30 6.15
C VAL A 261 -11.12 39.13 6.75
N ARG A 262 -11.55 38.64 7.91
CA ARG A 262 -10.97 37.44 8.51
C ARG A 262 -11.54 36.22 7.83
N VAL A 263 -10.67 35.34 7.35
CA VAL A 263 -11.05 34.05 6.78
C VAL A 263 -10.53 32.96 7.70
N MET A 264 -11.38 32.03 8.08
CA MET A 264 -11.07 30.90 8.95
C MET A 264 -11.31 29.60 8.19
N LEU A 265 -10.38 28.67 8.29
CA LEU A 265 -10.49 27.32 7.77
C LEU A 265 -10.41 26.32 8.93
N SER A 266 -11.33 25.36 8.97
CA SER A 266 -11.41 24.34 10.01
C SER A 266 -11.87 23.01 9.43
N GLY A 267 -11.82 21.92 10.20
CA GLY A 267 -12.18 20.58 9.73
C GLY A 267 -11.00 19.84 9.09
N GLY A 268 -11.32 18.78 8.34
CA GLY A 268 -10.34 17.80 7.87
C GLY A 268 -9.54 17.20 9.03
N ASN A 269 -8.22 17.17 8.85
CA ASN A 269 -7.24 16.70 9.83
C ASN A 269 -6.62 17.82 10.69
N LEU A 270 -7.10 19.07 10.58
CA LEU A 270 -6.51 20.21 11.28
C LEU A 270 -6.72 20.07 12.80
N SER A 271 -5.63 20.09 13.56
CA SER A 271 -5.68 20.05 15.03
C SER A 271 -6.21 21.36 15.65
N GLN A 272 -6.13 22.46 14.90
CA GLN A 272 -6.65 23.79 15.25
C GLN A 272 -7.09 24.51 13.96
N PRO A 273 -8.11 25.39 14.01
CA PRO A 273 -8.48 26.21 12.85
C PRO A 273 -7.32 27.11 12.38
N LEU A 274 -7.16 27.22 11.06
CA LEU A 274 -6.26 28.17 10.42
C LEU A 274 -6.97 29.50 10.17
N TYR A 275 -6.20 30.58 10.18
CA TYR A 275 -6.72 31.94 9.95
C TYR A 275 -5.85 32.70 8.97
N THR A 276 -6.49 33.51 8.14
CA THR A 276 -5.84 34.55 7.33
C THR A 276 -6.72 35.79 7.28
N VAL A 277 -6.16 36.88 6.74
CA VAL A 277 -6.87 38.13 6.53
C VAL A 277 -6.72 38.53 5.07
N THR A 278 -7.80 38.95 4.44
CA THR A 278 -7.78 39.32 3.03
C THR A 278 -6.85 40.52 2.78
N SER A 279 -6.12 40.45 1.67
CA SER A 279 -5.31 41.57 1.16
C SER A 279 -6.17 42.79 0.82
N PRO A 280 -5.60 43.98 0.53
CA PRO A 280 -6.38 45.15 0.11
C PRO A 280 -7.29 44.90 -1.10
N PHE A 281 -6.94 43.93 -1.95
CA PHE A 281 -7.75 43.52 -3.10
C PHE A 281 -8.67 42.33 -2.81
N GLY A 282 -8.82 41.92 -1.55
CA GLY A 282 -9.76 40.87 -1.14
C GLY A 282 -9.24 39.44 -1.25
N PHE A 283 -7.99 39.21 -1.66
CA PHE A 283 -7.47 37.84 -1.84
C PHE A 283 -7.08 37.19 -0.51
N TYR A 284 -7.29 35.88 -0.41
CA TYR A 284 -6.82 35.03 0.67
C TYR A 284 -6.28 33.70 0.12
N HIS A 285 -5.45 33.02 0.92
CA HIS A 285 -4.82 31.77 0.55
C HIS A 285 -4.50 30.92 1.79
N PHE A 286 -4.78 29.62 1.71
CA PHE A 286 -4.37 28.59 2.65
C PHE A 286 -3.53 27.55 1.89
N PRO A 287 -2.21 27.50 2.13
CA PRO A 287 -1.36 26.46 1.56
C PRO A 287 -1.49 25.16 2.37
N ASP A 288 -0.85 24.11 1.86
CA ASP A 288 -0.51 22.90 2.61
C ASP A 288 -1.69 22.15 3.23
N LEU A 289 -2.83 22.13 2.53
CA LEU A 289 -4.02 21.39 2.93
C LEU A 289 -3.95 19.93 2.49
N GLU A 290 -4.60 19.06 3.26
CA GLU A 290 -4.75 17.65 2.95
C GLU A 290 -5.90 17.40 1.99
N THR A 291 -5.62 16.62 0.94
CA THR A 291 -6.64 16.20 -0.03
C THR A 291 -7.46 15.01 0.49
N GLY A 292 -8.66 14.84 -0.05
CA GLY A 292 -9.63 13.83 0.41
C GLY A 292 -10.36 14.21 1.70
N GLN A 293 -10.09 15.40 2.26
CA GLN A 293 -10.69 15.90 3.49
C GLN A 293 -11.83 16.88 3.19
N ALA A 294 -12.69 17.09 4.19
CA ALA A 294 -13.74 18.09 4.14
C ALA A 294 -13.47 19.24 5.11
N TYR A 295 -13.42 20.46 4.58
CA TYR A 295 -13.11 21.68 5.30
C TYR A 295 -14.33 22.61 5.39
N LEU A 296 -14.45 23.31 6.53
CA LEU A 296 -15.37 24.41 6.73
C LEU A 296 -14.60 25.73 6.63
N LEU A 297 -14.91 26.52 5.60
CA LEU A 297 -14.37 27.84 5.35
C LEU A 297 -15.39 28.90 5.78
N ARG A 298 -14.96 29.89 6.58
CA ARG A 298 -15.82 30.95 7.11
C ARG A 298 -15.20 32.33 6.90
N VAL A 299 -16.00 33.31 6.52
CA VAL A 299 -15.61 34.73 6.48
C VAL A 299 -16.29 35.53 7.59
N GLN A 300 -15.56 36.47 8.17
CA GLN A 300 -16.09 37.39 9.18
C GLN A 300 -15.50 38.79 8.99
N SER A 301 -16.36 39.80 9.06
CA SER A 301 -15.98 41.20 9.03
C SER A 301 -16.79 41.99 10.05
N LYS A 302 -16.23 43.12 10.52
CA LYS A 302 -16.94 44.09 11.36
C LYS A 302 -17.77 45.07 10.53
N SER A 303 -17.45 45.23 9.25
CA SER A 303 -18.00 46.28 8.39
C SER A 303 -18.85 45.74 7.24
N TYR A 304 -18.87 44.42 7.05
CA TYR A 304 -19.56 43.77 5.95
C TYR A 304 -20.31 42.54 6.46
N VAL A 305 -21.50 42.32 5.90
CA VAL A 305 -22.33 41.14 6.12
C VAL A 305 -22.26 40.28 4.86
N PHE A 306 -22.35 38.95 5.03
CA PHE A 306 -22.30 37.99 3.93
C PHE A 306 -23.56 37.12 4.01
N GLU A 307 -24.20 36.88 2.86
CA GLU A 307 -25.39 36.01 2.78
C GLU A 307 -25.03 34.56 3.09
N ASN A 308 -23.88 34.11 2.57
CA ASN A 308 -23.31 32.79 2.82
C ASN A 308 -21.93 32.95 3.46
N PRO A 309 -21.84 33.24 4.77
CA PRO A 309 -20.57 33.49 5.46
C PRO A 309 -19.74 32.22 5.65
N GLU A 310 -20.30 31.05 5.35
CA GLU A 310 -19.71 29.74 5.58
C GLU A 310 -19.89 28.83 4.36
N ARG A 311 -18.88 28.02 4.06
CA ARG A 311 -18.90 27.03 2.98
C ARG A 311 -18.22 25.75 3.42
N PHE A 312 -18.89 24.63 3.16
CA PHE A 312 -18.33 23.30 3.32
C PHE A 312 -17.72 22.85 2.00
N ILE A 313 -16.47 22.38 2.03
CA ILE A 313 -15.67 22.11 0.83
C ILE A 313 -14.94 20.78 1.01
N SER A 314 -15.27 19.81 0.16
CA SER A 314 -14.47 18.59 -0.01
C SER A 314 -13.29 18.90 -0.93
N LEU A 315 -12.07 18.79 -0.41
CA LEU A 315 -10.86 19.16 -1.12
C LEU A 315 -10.25 17.93 -1.80
N GLY A 316 -10.49 17.73 -3.09
CA GLY A 316 -9.84 16.67 -3.87
C GLY A 316 -8.46 17.08 -4.42
N GLU A 317 -8.27 18.36 -4.68
CA GLU A 317 -7.06 18.98 -5.25
C GLU A 317 -7.00 20.47 -4.87
N SER A 318 -6.03 21.23 -5.40
CA SER A 318 -5.96 22.69 -5.17
C SER A 318 -7.19 23.40 -5.75
N LEU A 319 -7.81 24.25 -4.94
CA LEU A 319 -8.96 25.07 -5.34
C LEU A 319 -8.59 26.55 -5.40
N SER A 320 -9.02 27.19 -6.48
CA SER A 320 -8.98 28.64 -6.65
C SER A 320 -10.40 29.17 -6.87
N ASN A 321 -10.59 30.48 -6.71
CA ASN A 321 -11.89 31.16 -6.89
C ASN A 321 -12.98 30.68 -5.93
N VAL A 322 -12.60 30.32 -4.70
CA VAL A 322 -13.56 30.00 -3.63
C VAL A 322 -14.12 31.31 -3.05
N ASP A 323 -14.86 32.07 -3.86
CA ASP A 323 -15.13 33.48 -3.55
C ASP A 323 -16.30 33.69 -2.59
N PHE A 324 -16.26 34.80 -1.86
CA PHE A 324 -17.37 35.29 -1.03
C PHE A 324 -17.80 36.68 -1.49
N VAL A 325 -19.11 36.93 -1.47
CA VAL A 325 -19.70 38.22 -1.83
C VAL A 325 -20.45 38.79 -0.63
N ALA A 326 -20.08 40.01 -0.24
CA ALA A 326 -20.80 40.75 0.79
C ALA A 326 -22.16 41.23 0.27
N THR A 327 -23.16 41.26 1.15
CA THR A 327 -24.45 41.86 0.84
C THR A 327 -24.28 43.36 0.58
N PRO A 328 -25.16 43.97 -0.25
CA PRO A 328 -25.19 45.41 -0.45
C PRO A 328 -25.32 46.21 0.85
#